data_AF-A0A8J5KQQ2-F1
#
_entry.id   AF-A0A8J5KQQ2-F1
#
_cell.length_a   1.000
_cell.length_b   1.000
_cell.length_c   1.000
_cell.angle_alpha   90.00
_cell.angle_beta   90.00
_cell.angle_gamma   90.00
#
_symmetry.space_group_name_H-M   'P 1'
#
loop_
_entity.id
_entity.type
_entity.pdbx_description
1 polymer ?
#
loop_
_entity_poly.entity_id
_entity_poly.type
_entity_poly.pdbx_seq_one_letter_code
_entity_poly.pdbx_strand_id
1 'polypeptide(L)'
;MEQEEETALKSLSTDYLNLLIHGQGFSDVSFSVDGRVIHAHRCILAARSLFFRKLFSEGGGGVVGIIPVIAVSYEVFLLVLQFLYSGRVSLTPQKHEARADCPDLTCCHTHCPAAVDLALETLSAARLLDLNPLALLAQRHLVGMVEKAPIEEAMRVLMASRIQNVGQLWTACSHLVAKSGLPAEVLAKYLPLDVVVGIEEIRLKITSLEYGCGGAGGLFPVQLHTGELTVPSGGDRRLDDEQHKLRRMRRALDSSDVEQVKLMVMVEGLNLDDALALHYAVENCSREVMKELLELGAADVNLRAGPAGKTPLHVAAEMVCPDMVSVLLDHNADPTARSLDASAVTPLDFLRGLSSEFHFKGARAAGLAHVDPNKLRLSLELLQSAVLVMSREAAAAANTNDNKGGAAAAIAHHHSMNVYPR
;
A
#
# COMPACT_ATOMS: atom_id res chain seq x y z
N MET A 1 5.83 44.12 -27.57
CA MET A 1 5.54 44.60 -26.21
C MET A 1 5.79 43.53 -25.15
N GLU A 2 4.94 42.51 -24.95
CA GLU A 2 5.17 41.48 -23.89
C GLU A 2 6.49 40.71 -24.07
N GLN A 3 6.85 40.34 -25.30
CA GLN A 3 8.14 39.68 -25.59
C GLN A 3 9.36 40.59 -25.41
N GLU A 4 9.22 41.91 -25.63
CA GLU A 4 10.32 42.87 -25.46
C GLU A 4 10.56 43.20 -23.98
N GLU A 5 9.49 43.19 -23.18
CA GLU A 5 9.57 43.33 -21.73
C GLU A 5 10.22 42.09 -21.09
N GLU A 6 9.85 40.89 -21.56
CA GLU A 6 10.45 39.64 -21.09
C GLU A 6 11.95 39.55 -21.41
N THR A 7 12.38 40.02 -22.59
CA THR A 7 13.81 40.04 -22.96
C THR A 7 14.59 41.08 -22.15
N ALA A 8 14.02 42.26 -21.88
CA ALA A 8 14.64 43.26 -21.02
C ALA A 8 14.86 42.75 -19.58
N LEU A 9 13.86 42.07 -19.01
CA LEU A 9 13.97 41.45 -17.67
C LEU A 9 15.01 40.30 -17.65
N LYS A 10 15.09 39.51 -18.73
CA LYS A 10 16.14 38.48 -18.88
C LYS A 10 17.54 39.09 -18.98
N SER A 11 17.70 40.19 -19.71
CA SER A 11 18.98 40.92 -19.75
C SER A 11 19.37 41.41 -18.36
N LEU A 12 18.47 42.11 -17.67
CA LEU A 12 18.73 42.68 -16.35
C LEU A 12 19.12 41.62 -15.31
N SER A 13 18.42 40.48 -15.30
CA SER A 13 18.75 39.37 -14.39
C SER A 13 20.13 38.76 -14.68
N THR A 14 20.54 38.74 -15.94
CA THR A 14 21.88 38.28 -16.35
C THR A 14 22.95 39.29 -15.94
N ASP A 15 22.68 40.58 -16.08
CA ASP A 15 23.59 41.66 -15.70
C ASP A 15 23.87 41.65 -14.18
N TYR A 16 22.84 41.47 -13.35
CA TYR A 16 23.02 41.29 -11.90
C TYR A 16 23.78 40.01 -11.56
N LEU A 17 23.56 38.91 -12.27
CA LEU A 17 24.33 37.69 -12.04
C LEU A 17 25.82 37.88 -12.39
N ASN A 18 26.11 38.59 -13.48
CA ASN A 18 27.48 38.98 -13.84
C ASN A 18 28.12 39.87 -12.77
N LEU A 19 27.34 40.75 -12.13
CA LEU A 19 27.81 41.57 -11.01
C LEU A 19 28.19 40.70 -9.79
N LEU A 20 27.46 39.61 -9.52
CA LEU A 20 27.82 38.67 -8.44
C LEU A 20 29.14 37.92 -8.74
N ILE A 21 29.36 37.52 -9.99
CA ILE A 21 30.52 36.69 -10.38
C ILE A 21 31.77 37.55 -10.59
N HIS A 22 31.65 38.67 -11.31
CA HIS A 22 32.78 39.49 -11.76
C HIS A 22 32.87 40.85 -11.05
N GLY A 23 31.84 41.26 -10.31
CA GLY A 23 31.74 42.58 -9.69
C GLY A 23 32.35 42.69 -8.29
N GLN A 24 33.30 41.84 -7.92
CA GLN A 24 33.89 41.82 -6.56
C GLN A 24 34.43 43.19 -6.12
N GLY A 25 34.97 43.98 -7.05
CA GLY A 25 35.47 45.34 -6.77
C GLY A 25 34.41 46.36 -6.35
N PHE A 26 33.12 46.07 -6.57
CA PHE A 26 31.99 46.92 -6.16
C PHE A 26 31.26 46.39 -4.93
N SER A 27 31.73 45.26 -4.36
CA SER A 27 31.12 44.65 -3.19
C SER A 27 31.34 45.49 -1.93
N ASP A 28 30.30 45.59 -1.10
CA ASP A 28 30.30 46.33 0.15
C ASP A 28 30.04 45.42 1.37
N VAL A 29 29.95 44.10 1.14
CA VAL A 29 29.87 43.06 2.18
C VAL A 29 30.56 41.77 1.71
N SER A 30 31.14 41.04 2.66
CA SER A 30 31.77 39.74 2.41
C SER A 30 31.29 38.73 3.45
N PHE A 31 31.04 37.49 3.04
CA PHE A 31 30.63 36.38 3.88
C PHE A 31 31.69 35.28 3.89
N SER A 32 31.88 34.60 5.01
CA SER A 32 32.71 33.40 5.11
C SER A 32 31.81 32.19 5.29
N VAL A 33 31.77 31.29 4.31
CA VAL A 33 31.00 30.03 4.33
C VAL A 33 31.97 28.89 4.05
N ASP A 34 32.02 27.87 4.91
CA ASP A 34 32.95 26.72 4.80
C ASP A 34 34.42 27.12 4.53
N GLY A 35 34.87 28.21 5.15
CA GLY A 35 36.21 28.77 4.98
C GLY A 35 36.46 29.51 3.66
N ARG A 36 35.43 29.66 2.82
CA ARG A 36 35.49 30.40 1.55
C ARG A 36 34.85 31.77 1.71
N VAL A 37 35.49 32.80 1.15
CA VAL A 37 34.98 34.17 1.17
C VAL A 37 34.11 34.43 -0.07
N ILE A 38 32.92 34.99 0.13
CA ILE A 38 31.97 35.34 -0.92
C ILE A 38 31.65 36.83 -0.81
N HIS A 39 31.82 37.54 -1.92
CA HIS A 39 31.57 38.98 -2.03
C HIS A 39 30.15 39.26 -2.52
N ALA A 40 29.46 40.24 -1.93
CA ALA A 40 28.10 40.60 -2.30
C ALA A 40 27.78 42.09 -2.06
N HIS A 41 26.55 42.49 -2.41
CA HIS A 41 26.08 43.87 -2.39
C HIS A 41 24.91 44.03 -1.41
N ARG A 42 25.08 44.82 -0.34
CA ARG A 42 24.10 44.99 0.74
C ARG A 42 22.77 45.50 0.23
N CYS A 43 22.80 46.43 -0.74
CA CYS A 43 21.59 47.02 -1.31
C CYS A 43 20.70 45.97 -2.00
N ILE A 44 21.28 45.06 -2.77
CA ILE A 44 20.56 43.99 -3.47
C ILE A 44 19.98 43.00 -2.46
N LEU A 45 20.80 42.56 -1.50
CA LEU A 45 20.38 41.62 -0.45
C LEU A 45 19.26 42.21 0.42
N ALA A 46 19.40 43.46 0.88
CA ALA A 46 18.39 44.15 1.67
C ALA A 46 17.11 44.46 0.89
N ALA A 47 17.19 44.66 -0.42
CA ALA A 47 16.01 44.86 -1.26
C ALA A 47 15.18 43.57 -1.35
N ARG A 48 15.85 42.41 -1.43
CA ARG A 48 15.25 41.12 -1.78
C ARG A 48 15.00 40.18 -0.58
N SER A 49 15.57 40.47 0.59
CA SER A 49 15.40 39.69 1.81
C SER A 49 15.16 40.61 3.01
N LEU A 50 14.09 40.32 3.77
CA LEU A 50 13.80 41.03 5.02
C LEU A 50 14.83 40.72 6.11
N PHE A 51 15.35 39.49 6.12
CA PHE A 51 16.43 39.09 7.02
C PHE A 51 17.66 39.98 6.83
N PHE A 52 18.18 40.08 5.59
CA PHE A 52 19.35 40.92 5.31
C PHE A 52 19.05 42.41 5.52
N ARG A 53 17.83 42.86 5.24
CA ARG A 53 17.42 44.23 5.55
C ARG A 53 17.55 44.53 7.05
N LYS A 54 16.99 43.68 7.91
CA LYS A 54 17.11 43.83 9.37
C LYS A 54 18.57 43.75 9.81
N LEU A 55 19.31 42.75 9.32
CA LEU A 55 20.72 42.54 9.62
C LEU A 55 21.55 43.81 9.34
N PHE A 56 21.31 44.48 8.21
CA PHE A 56 22.07 45.67 7.83
C PHE A 56 21.52 46.98 8.39
N SER A 57 20.23 47.06 8.71
CA SER A 57 19.58 48.23 9.33
C SER A 57 19.82 48.33 10.83
N GLU A 58 19.75 47.20 11.55
CA GLU A 58 19.94 47.14 13.01
C GLU A 58 21.43 47.01 13.39
N GLY A 59 22.24 46.40 12.52
CA GLY A 59 23.68 46.18 12.72
C GLY A 59 24.58 47.41 12.56
N GLY A 60 24.02 48.63 12.64
CA GLY A 60 24.78 49.88 12.73
C GLY A 60 25.89 50.05 11.68
N GLY A 61 25.55 50.34 10.43
CA GLY A 61 26.36 51.15 9.51
C GLY A 61 27.79 50.72 9.13
N GLY A 62 28.37 49.68 9.72
CA GLY A 62 29.82 49.47 9.62
C GLY A 62 30.27 48.09 10.11
N VAL A 63 29.67 47.02 9.62
CA VAL A 63 30.30 45.69 9.72
C VAL A 63 31.49 45.68 8.75
N VAL A 64 32.60 46.32 9.14
CA VAL A 64 33.89 46.22 8.45
C VAL A 64 34.47 44.86 8.85
N GLY A 65 34.08 43.82 8.14
CA GLY A 65 34.51 42.47 8.46
C GLY A 65 33.78 41.41 7.64
N ILE A 66 34.39 40.23 7.56
CA ILE A 66 33.79 39.07 6.90
C ILE A 66 32.73 38.48 7.84
N ILE A 67 31.49 38.40 7.38
CA ILE A 67 30.36 37.85 8.15
C ILE A 67 30.39 36.32 8.07
N PRO A 68 30.60 35.59 9.18
CA PRO A 68 30.60 34.14 9.15
C PRO A 68 29.19 33.59 8.99
N VAL A 69 29.03 32.60 8.10
CA VAL A 69 27.80 31.85 7.87
C VAL A 69 28.10 30.39 8.19
N ILE A 70 27.52 29.91 9.29
CA ILE A 70 27.77 28.56 9.82
C ILE A 70 26.59 27.61 9.64
N ALA A 71 25.41 28.13 9.31
CA ALA A 71 24.17 27.35 9.28
C ALA A 71 23.82 26.81 7.89
N VAL A 72 24.56 27.21 6.85
CA VAL A 72 24.25 26.91 5.45
C VAL A 72 25.55 26.54 4.75
N SER A 73 25.53 25.48 3.95
CA SER A 73 26.66 25.04 3.12
C SER A 73 27.00 26.05 2.02
N TYR A 74 28.25 26.05 1.56
CA TYR A 74 28.73 26.94 0.51
C TYR A 74 27.88 26.88 -0.77
N GLU A 75 27.51 25.67 -1.21
CA GLU A 75 26.69 25.45 -2.41
C GLU A 75 25.30 26.08 -2.26
N VAL A 76 24.63 25.84 -1.13
CA VAL A 76 23.29 26.37 -0.87
C VAL A 76 23.31 27.88 -0.72
N PHE A 77 24.33 28.43 -0.06
CA PHE A 77 24.46 29.88 0.08
C PHE A 77 24.68 30.57 -1.27
N LEU A 78 25.45 29.95 -2.18
CA LEU A 78 25.57 30.44 -3.56
C LEU A 78 24.24 30.39 -4.30
N LEU A 79 23.44 29.33 -4.17
CA LEU A 79 22.11 29.23 -4.78
C LEU A 79 21.17 30.32 -4.27
N VAL A 80 21.21 30.61 -2.97
CA VAL A 80 20.47 31.72 -2.37
C VAL A 80 20.89 33.06 -2.99
N LEU A 81 22.19 33.32 -3.12
CA LEU A 81 22.68 34.54 -3.75
C LEU A 81 22.26 34.62 -5.22
N GLN A 82 22.39 33.52 -5.96
CA GLN A 82 21.96 33.45 -7.36
C GLN A 82 20.48 33.80 -7.51
N PHE A 83 19.64 33.31 -6.61
CA PHE A 83 18.23 33.65 -6.53
C PHE A 83 18.00 35.14 -6.19
N LEU A 84 18.73 35.70 -5.22
CA LEU A 84 18.58 37.10 -4.82
C LEU A 84 18.99 38.09 -5.92
N TYR A 85 19.95 37.74 -6.79
CA TYR A 85 20.41 38.61 -7.88
C TYR A 85 19.58 38.44 -9.15
N SER A 86 19.24 37.22 -9.54
CA SER A 86 18.60 36.95 -10.82
C SER A 86 17.08 36.71 -10.73
N GLY A 87 16.57 36.44 -9.53
CA GLY A 87 15.19 35.99 -9.32
C GLY A 87 14.91 34.57 -9.81
N ARG A 88 15.94 33.85 -10.27
CA ARG A 88 15.84 32.49 -10.81
C ARG A 88 16.91 31.60 -10.16
N VAL A 89 16.57 30.34 -9.97
CA VAL A 89 17.53 29.33 -9.49
C VAL A 89 17.17 27.98 -10.09
N SER A 90 18.18 27.19 -10.42
CA SER A 90 18.02 25.81 -10.88
C SER A 90 18.64 24.88 -9.86
N LEU A 91 17.83 24.02 -9.24
CA LEU A 91 18.28 22.99 -8.31
C LEU A 91 18.72 21.71 -9.03
N THR A 92 18.41 21.62 -10.33
CA THR A 92 18.99 20.62 -11.24
C THR A 92 20.35 21.12 -11.74
N PRO A 93 21.41 20.30 -11.64
CA PRO A 93 22.70 20.66 -12.20
C PRO A 93 22.63 20.79 -13.72
N GLN A 94 23.48 21.65 -14.28
CA GLN A 94 23.66 21.72 -15.72
C GLN A 94 24.38 20.44 -16.18
N LYS A 95 24.05 19.96 -17.39
CA LYS A 95 24.55 18.67 -17.93
C LYS A 95 26.08 18.57 -17.74
N HIS A 96 26.53 17.54 -17.01
CA HIS A 96 27.92 17.13 -16.76
C HIS A 96 28.67 17.66 -15.52
N GLU A 97 28.02 18.32 -14.56
CA GLU A 97 28.68 18.65 -13.28
C GLU A 97 28.54 17.52 -12.25
N ALA A 98 29.67 17.06 -11.70
CA ALA A 98 29.71 16.11 -10.59
C ALA A 98 29.30 16.81 -9.30
N ARG A 99 28.29 16.28 -8.59
CA ARG A 99 27.91 16.79 -7.27
C ARG A 99 28.88 16.27 -6.21
N ALA A 100 29.29 17.12 -5.28
CA ALA A 100 30.32 16.79 -4.28
C ALA A 100 29.98 15.52 -3.47
N ASP A 101 28.70 15.29 -3.21
CA ASP A 101 28.22 14.19 -2.34
C ASP A 101 27.60 13.01 -3.12
N CYS A 102 27.78 12.94 -4.44
CA CYS A 102 27.32 11.81 -5.24
C CYS A 102 28.51 10.91 -5.65
N PRO A 103 28.57 9.64 -5.19
CA PRO A 103 29.67 8.74 -5.55
C PRO A 103 29.63 8.27 -7.01
N ASP A 104 28.47 8.40 -7.67
CA ASP A 104 28.24 7.88 -9.02
C ASP A 104 28.46 8.94 -10.09
N LEU A 105 29.58 8.86 -10.81
CA LEU A 105 29.91 9.78 -11.91
C LEU A 105 28.97 9.70 -13.11
N THR A 106 28.12 8.67 -13.20
CA THR A 106 27.10 8.50 -14.25
C THR A 106 25.69 8.89 -13.81
N CYS A 107 25.54 9.44 -12.59
CA CYS A 107 24.24 9.83 -12.07
C CYS A 107 23.67 11.04 -12.82
N CYS A 108 22.38 10.99 -13.16
CA CYS A 108 21.69 12.11 -13.79
C CYS A 108 21.32 13.24 -12.82
N HIS A 109 21.64 13.11 -11.52
CA HIS A 109 21.42 14.08 -10.44
C HIS A 109 20.01 14.72 -10.35
N THR A 110 19.01 14.10 -10.97
CA THR A 110 17.62 14.58 -10.95
C THR A 110 16.83 14.02 -9.77
N HIS A 111 17.18 12.83 -9.27
CA HIS A 111 16.45 12.10 -8.22
C HIS A 111 17.37 11.38 -7.22
N CYS A 112 18.67 11.67 -7.22
CA CYS A 112 19.60 11.00 -6.32
C CYS A 112 19.53 11.56 -4.88
N PRO A 113 20.02 10.82 -3.87
CA PRO A 113 20.02 11.27 -2.48
C PRO A 113 20.65 12.66 -2.30
N ALA A 114 21.82 12.89 -2.90
CA ALA A 114 22.50 14.19 -2.86
C ALA A 114 21.69 15.34 -3.47
N ALA A 115 20.81 15.05 -4.44
CA ALA A 115 19.89 16.04 -5.00
C ALA A 115 18.75 16.37 -4.04
N VAL A 116 18.25 15.37 -3.33
CA VAL A 116 17.20 15.54 -2.31
C VAL A 116 17.78 16.35 -1.14
N ASP A 117 18.99 16.01 -0.70
CA ASP A 117 19.68 16.71 0.38
C ASP A 117 19.91 18.19 0.04
N LEU A 118 20.43 18.51 -1.15
CA LEU A 118 20.59 19.91 -1.55
C LEU A 118 19.25 20.66 -1.57
N ALA A 119 18.18 20.03 -2.05
CA ALA A 119 16.86 20.66 -2.10
C ALA A 119 16.27 20.87 -0.69
N LEU A 120 16.50 19.94 0.24
CA LEU A 120 16.12 20.06 1.66
C LEU A 120 16.92 21.14 2.39
N GLU A 121 18.24 21.20 2.17
CA GLU A 121 19.10 22.25 2.72
C GLU A 121 18.71 23.62 2.15
N THR A 122 18.44 23.70 0.84
CA THR A 122 17.97 24.93 0.18
C THR A 122 16.64 25.40 0.76
N LEU A 123 15.71 24.47 1.03
CA LEU A 123 14.45 24.79 1.68
C LEU A 123 14.67 25.33 3.11
N SER A 124 15.58 24.71 3.85
CA SER A 124 15.95 25.13 5.20
C SER A 124 16.55 26.55 5.20
N ALA A 125 17.52 26.80 4.31
CA ALA A 125 18.15 28.09 4.14
C ALA A 125 17.16 29.17 3.69
N ALA A 126 16.25 28.85 2.76
CA ALA A 126 15.22 29.77 2.31
C ALA A 126 14.32 30.21 3.47
N ARG A 127 13.95 29.30 4.38
CA ARG A 127 13.16 29.66 5.57
C ARG A 127 13.96 30.47 6.58
N LEU A 128 15.23 30.11 6.81
CA LEU A 128 16.11 30.84 7.73
C LEU A 128 16.32 32.30 7.29
N LEU A 129 16.34 32.54 5.97
CA LEU A 129 16.59 33.86 5.37
C LEU A 129 15.31 34.59 4.94
N ASP A 130 14.13 34.11 5.36
CA ASP A 130 12.80 34.64 5.03
C ASP A 130 12.54 34.80 3.51
N LEU A 131 12.99 33.84 2.70
CA LEU A 131 12.85 33.80 1.25
C LEU A 131 11.71 32.89 0.80
N ASN A 132 10.46 33.33 1.02
CA ASN A 132 9.26 32.57 0.67
C ASN A 132 9.20 32.07 -0.79
N PRO A 133 9.57 32.86 -1.81
CA PRO A 133 9.51 32.38 -3.20
C PRO A 133 10.52 31.28 -3.49
N LEU A 134 11.71 31.34 -2.87
CA LEU A 134 12.73 30.29 -2.98
C LEU A 134 12.27 29.03 -2.26
N ALA A 135 11.67 29.16 -1.07
CA ALA A 135 11.11 28.03 -0.35
C ALA A 135 10.02 27.32 -1.16
N LEU A 136 9.12 28.06 -1.81
CA LEU A 136 8.08 27.48 -2.66
C LEU A 136 8.68 26.75 -3.88
N LEU A 137 9.73 27.30 -4.50
CA LEU A 137 10.42 26.65 -5.61
C LEU A 137 11.07 25.33 -5.17
N ALA A 138 11.78 25.33 -4.03
CA ALA A 138 12.38 24.13 -3.47
C ALA A 138 11.33 23.07 -3.11
N GLN A 139 10.18 23.46 -2.55
CA GLN A 139 9.07 22.55 -2.25
C GLN A 139 8.51 21.88 -3.52
N ARG A 140 8.23 22.67 -4.56
CA ARG A 140 7.72 22.13 -5.84
C ARG A 140 8.70 21.15 -6.46
N HIS A 141 9.99 21.47 -6.39
CA HIS A 141 11.05 20.60 -6.88
C HIS A 141 11.11 19.30 -6.08
N LEU A 142 11.05 19.38 -4.75
CA LEU A 142 11.03 18.21 -3.86
C LEU A 142 9.83 17.29 -4.13
N VAL A 143 8.62 17.82 -4.32
CA VAL A 143 7.44 17.01 -4.65
C VAL A 143 7.68 16.21 -5.95
N GLY A 144 8.16 16.88 -7.01
CA GLY A 144 8.44 16.20 -8.29
C GLY A 144 9.60 15.19 -8.21
N MET A 145 10.52 15.36 -7.26
CA MET A 145 11.56 14.37 -7.00
C MET A 145 11.03 13.16 -6.23
N VAL A 146 10.25 13.39 -5.18
CA VAL A 146 9.72 12.34 -4.29
C VAL A 146 8.75 11.39 -5.02
N GLU A 147 8.01 11.87 -6.01
CA GLU A 147 7.15 11.01 -6.85
C GLU A 147 7.90 9.90 -7.59
N LYS A 148 9.20 10.10 -7.86
CA LYS A 148 10.05 9.17 -8.62
C LYS A 148 11.20 8.58 -7.81
N ALA A 149 11.40 9.07 -6.59
CA ALA A 149 12.44 8.62 -5.70
C ALA A 149 12.02 7.31 -4.99
N PRO A 150 12.99 6.50 -4.51
CA PRO A 150 12.67 5.34 -3.70
C PRO A 150 11.95 5.76 -2.40
N ILE A 151 11.16 4.84 -1.86
CA ILE A 151 10.29 5.12 -0.71
C ILE A 151 11.04 5.60 0.54
N GLU A 152 12.30 5.19 0.70
CA GLU A 152 13.19 5.62 1.77
C GLU A 152 13.47 7.14 1.73
N GLU A 153 13.65 7.70 0.53
CA GLU A 153 13.81 9.14 0.31
C GLU A 153 12.50 9.88 0.65
N ALA A 154 11.35 9.31 0.26
CA ALA A 154 10.05 9.87 0.58
C ALA A 154 9.81 9.95 2.10
N MET A 155 10.27 8.95 2.87
CA MET A 155 10.20 8.97 4.33
C MET A 155 11.13 10.03 4.93
N ARG A 156 12.35 10.19 4.40
CA ARG A 156 13.26 11.25 4.84
C ARG A 156 12.71 12.64 4.57
N VAL A 157 12.19 12.87 3.37
CA VAL A 157 11.55 14.15 3.01
C VAL A 157 10.29 14.40 3.84
N LEU A 158 9.50 13.36 4.15
CA LEU A 158 8.37 13.47 5.08
C LEU A 158 8.82 13.98 6.45
N MET A 159 9.87 13.40 7.02
CA MET A 159 10.43 13.84 8.31
C MET A 159 10.96 15.27 8.26
N ALA A 160 11.68 15.62 7.20
CA ALA A 160 12.18 16.99 7.01
C ALA A 160 11.03 18.00 6.86
N SER A 161 9.95 17.65 6.14
CA SER A 161 8.78 18.51 5.95
C SER A 161 8.04 18.80 7.26
N ARG A 162 8.07 17.85 8.21
CA ARG A 162 7.54 18.03 9.57
C ARG A 162 8.32 19.08 10.34
N ILE A 163 9.64 18.94 10.38
CA ILE A 163 10.54 19.87 11.08
C ILE A 163 10.38 21.28 10.53
N GLN A 164 10.25 21.36 9.21
CA GLN A 164 10.09 22.63 8.53
C GLN A 164 8.64 23.13 8.48
N ASN A 165 7.66 22.44 9.07
CA ASN A 165 6.24 22.82 9.06
C ASN A 165 5.72 23.18 7.64
N VAL A 166 6.03 22.32 6.67
CA VAL A 166 5.59 22.49 5.28
C VAL A 166 4.43 21.53 5.00
N GLY A 167 3.20 22.00 5.26
CA GLY A 167 2.00 21.16 5.17
C GLY A 167 1.75 20.55 3.78
N GLN A 168 2.03 21.27 2.69
CA GLN A 168 1.80 20.75 1.32
C GLN A 168 2.79 19.63 0.93
N LEU A 169 4.05 19.77 1.32
CA LEU A 169 5.06 18.74 1.10
C LEU A 169 4.78 17.53 1.99
N TRP A 170 4.36 17.79 3.24
CA TRP A 170 3.93 16.76 4.18
C TRP A 170 2.77 15.94 3.60
N THR A 171 1.70 16.57 3.12
CA THR A 171 0.55 15.85 2.57
C THR A 171 0.95 15.01 1.35
N ALA A 172 1.71 15.59 0.41
CA ALA A 172 2.18 14.87 -0.77
C ALA A 172 3.02 13.64 -0.39
N CYS A 173 4.00 13.80 0.52
CA CYS A 173 4.85 12.71 0.97
C CYS A 173 4.06 11.68 1.78
N SER A 174 3.15 12.10 2.66
CA SER A 174 2.34 11.19 3.47
C SER A 174 1.38 10.38 2.61
N HIS A 175 0.83 10.97 1.54
CA HIS A 175 0.00 10.26 0.56
C HIS A 175 0.82 9.27 -0.28
N LEU A 176 2.05 9.62 -0.67
CA LEU A 176 2.94 8.70 -1.38
C LEU A 176 3.37 7.53 -0.49
N VAL A 177 3.73 7.79 0.76
CA VAL A 177 4.06 6.76 1.75
C VAL A 177 2.83 5.90 2.09
N ALA A 178 1.64 6.50 2.17
CA ALA A 178 0.40 5.76 2.32
C ALA A 178 0.15 4.81 1.14
N LYS A 179 0.32 5.27 -0.10
CA LYS A 179 0.14 4.48 -1.34
C LYS A 179 1.17 3.36 -1.52
N SER A 180 2.36 3.48 -0.94
CA SER A 180 3.41 2.45 -1.04
C SER A 180 3.04 1.11 -0.39
N GLY A 181 2.01 1.07 0.46
CA GLY A 181 1.52 -0.17 1.08
C GLY A 181 2.43 -0.78 2.16
N LEU A 182 3.58 -0.17 2.48
CA LEU A 182 4.51 -0.70 3.48
C LEU A 182 3.86 -0.91 4.86
N PRO A 183 4.09 -2.05 5.54
CA PRO A 183 3.48 -2.33 6.84
C PRO A 183 3.97 -1.34 7.91
N ALA A 184 3.10 -1.04 8.88
CA ALA A 184 3.39 -0.09 9.96
C ALA A 184 4.62 -0.47 10.80
N GLU A 185 4.92 -1.76 10.89
CA GLU A 185 6.11 -2.31 11.56
C GLU A 185 7.41 -1.85 10.89
N VAL A 186 7.42 -1.74 9.56
CA VAL A 186 8.58 -1.23 8.80
C VAL A 186 8.65 0.28 8.91
N LEU A 187 7.50 0.97 8.82
CA LEU A 187 7.44 2.42 9.00
C LEU A 187 7.93 2.85 10.39
N ALA A 188 7.57 2.11 11.45
CA ALA A 188 7.96 2.39 12.82
C ALA A 188 9.48 2.27 13.09
N LYS A 189 10.25 1.66 12.17
CA LYS A 189 11.72 1.63 12.26
C LYS A 189 12.36 2.95 11.82
N TYR A 190 11.72 3.69 10.93
CA TYR A 190 12.26 4.90 10.30
C TYR A 190 11.49 6.17 10.68
N LEU A 191 10.24 6.03 11.11
CA LEU A 191 9.32 7.12 11.40
C LEU A 191 8.81 7.02 12.85
N PRO A 192 8.61 8.15 13.53
CA PRO A 192 7.96 8.19 14.84
C PRO A 192 6.52 7.64 14.79
N LEU A 193 6.08 7.03 15.89
CA LEU A 193 4.77 6.36 16.01
C LEU A 193 3.58 7.27 15.65
N ASP A 194 3.65 8.55 16.01
CA ASP A 194 2.59 9.52 15.69
C ASP A 194 2.46 9.79 14.18
N VAL A 195 3.57 9.75 13.44
CA VAL A 195 3.57 9.85 11.98
C VAL A 195 3.01 8.58 11.34
N VAL A 196 3.36 7.42 11.87
CA VAL A 196 2.86 6.13 11.39
C VAL A 196 1.35 6.04 11.53
N VAL A 197 0.81 6.42 12.69
CA VAL A 197 -0.64 6.50 12.93
C VAL A 197 -1.31 7.47 11.95
N GLY A 198 -0.70 8.63 11.70
CA GLY A 198 -1.20 9.58 10.70
C GLY A 198 -1.24 9.03 9.28
N ILE A 199 -0.22 8.25 8.88
CA ILE A 199 -0.18 7.58 7.58
C ILE A 199 -1.26 6.49 7.48
N GLU A 200 -1.51 5.73 8.54
CA GLU A 200 -2.56 4.72 8.57
C GLU A 200 -3.96 5.35 8.47
N GLU A 201 -4.19 6.49 9.13
CA GLU A 201 -5.41 7.28 8.96
C GLU A 201 -5.61 7.72 7.51
N ILE A 202 -4.54 8.15 6.84
CA ILE A 202 -4.58 8.53 5.43
C ILE A 202 -4.90 7.32 4.55
N ARG A 203 -4.34 6.14 4.84
CA ARG A 203 -4.67 4.90 4.13
C ARG A 203 -6.15 4.54 4.25
N LEU A 204 -6.72 4.63 5.45
CA LEU A 204 -8.15 4.42 5.67
C LEU A 204 -9.01 5.41 4.89
N LYS A 205 -8.61 6.68 4.85
CA LYS A 205 -9.29 7.74 4.08
C LYS A 205 -9.22 7.46 2.57
N ILE A 206 -8.08 7.03 2.04
CA ILE A 206 -7.93 6.64 0.62
C ILE A 206 -8.86 5.47 0.29
N THR A 207 -8.85 4.41 1.11
CA THR A 207 -9.74 3.25 0.91
C THR A 207 -11.22 3.62 1.01
N SER A 208 -11.60 4.58 1.86
CA SER A 208 -12.99 5.05 1.96
C SER A 208 -13.46 5.90 0.77
N LEU A 209 -12.53 6.58 0.08
CA LEU A 209 -12.82 7.37 -1.12
C LEU A 209 -12.97 6.50 -2.37
N GLU A 210 -12.35 5.33 -2.41
CA GLU A 210 -12.50 4.35 -3.49
C GLU A 210 -13.89 3.69 -3.52
N TYR A 211 -14.70 3.84 -2.46
CA TYR A 211 -16.11 3.40 -2.41
C TYR A 211 -17.14 4.54 -2.59
N GLY A 212 -16.71 5.74 -2.99
CA GLY A 212 -17.58 6.91 -3.15
C GLY A 212 -17.62 7.46 -4.58
N CYS A 213 -18.68 7.11 -5.31
CA CYS A 213 -19.26 7.77 -6.50
C CYS A 213 -18.98 7.17 -7.90
N GLY A 214 -20.01 6.49 -8.42
CA GLY A 214 -20.31 6.21 -9.84
C GLY A 214 -20.19 4.73 -10.25
N GLY A 215 -21.22 3.88 -10.29
CA GLY A 215 -22.67 4.04 -10.27
C GLY A 215 -23.30 3.19 -11.39
N ALA A 216 -23.93 2.06 -11.06
CA ALA A 216 -25.24 1.58 -11.59
C ALA A 216 -25.51 0.08 -11.29
N GLY A 217 -26.58 -0.18 -10.51
CA GLY A 217 -27.34 -1.45 -10.41
C GLY A 217 -26.93 -2.36 -9.25
N GLY A 218 -27.39 -2.17 -8.01
CA GLY A 218 -28.76 -2.50 -7.53
C GLY A 218 -28.76 -3.92 -6.93
N LEU A 219 -28.85 -4.15 -5.61
CA LEU A 219 -30.03 -3.94 -4.76
C LEU A 219 -29.66 -3.79 -3.25
N PHE A 220 -30.37 -2.88 -2.58
CA PHE A 220 -30.42 -2.48 -1.16
C PHE A 220 -31.13 -3.50 -0.22
N PRO A 221 -31.42 -3.21 1.09
CA PRO A 221 -30.82 -2.31 2.12
C PRO A 221 -30.62 -3.02 3.49
N VAL A 222 -29.96 -2.39 4.50
CA VAL A 222 -30.55 -2.13 5.85
C VAL A 222 -29.84 -0.94 6.53
N GLN A 223 -30.66 0.08 6.81
CA GLN A 223 -30.62 1.20 7.76
C GLN A 223 -29.47 1.38 8.77
N LEU A 224 -28.99 2.63 8.82
CA LEU A 224 -28.30 3.27 9.94
C LEU A 224 -29.09 3.22 11.25
N HIS A 225 -28.38 3.18 12.38
CA HIS A 225 -28.73 3.97 13.55
C HIS A 225 -27.56 4.91 13.89
N THR A 226 -27.74 6.18 13.57
CA THR A 226 -27.03 7.30 14.19
C THR A 226 -27.52 7.46 15.63
N GLY A 227 -26.60 7.37 16.59
CA GLY A 227 -26.79 7.77 17.97
C GLY A 227 -25.50 8.41 18.48
N GLU A 228 -25.57 9.71 18.73
CA GLU A 228 -24.50 10.60 19.18
C GLU A 228 -24.02 10.29 20.62
N LEU A 229 -22.78 10.71 20.89
CA LEU A 229 -22.17 11.00 22.20
C LEU A 229 -21.89 9.83 23.15
N THR A 230 -20.62 9.44 23.27
CA THR A 230 -19.77 9.66 24.47
C THR A 230 -18.46 8.88 24.30
N VAL A 231 -17.35 9.48 24.73
CA VAL A 231 -16.12 8.73 25.05
C VAL A 231 -16.46 7.80 26.22
N PRO A 232 -16.12 6.50 26.15
CA PRO A 232 -15.45 5.94 27.31
C PRO A 232 -14.23 5.07 26.94
N SER A 233 -13.18 5.32 27.72
CA SER A 233 -12.09 4.43 28.09
C SER A 233 -12.40 2.92 28.05
N GLY A 234 -11.44 2.16 27.53
CA GLY A 234 -11.01 0.86 28.10
C GLY A 234 -11.81 -0.39 27.72
N GLY A 235 -11.18 -1.26 26.93
CA GLY A 235 -11.64 -2.62 26.56
C GLY A 235 -12.07 -2.65 25.09
N ASP A 236 -11.50 -3.45 24.18
CA ASP A 236 -10.91 -4.78 24.32
C ASP A 236 -9.91 -5.01 23.16
N ARG A 237 -8.59 -4.94 23.42
CA ARG A 237 -7.52 -4.97 22.40
C ARG A 237 -7.49 -6.24 21.53
N ARG A 238 -8.25 -7.28 21.88
CA ARG A 238 -8.23 -8.57 21.18
C ARG A 238 -8.99 -8.61 19.86
N LEU A 239 -10.04 -7.81 19.69
CA LEU A 239 -10.88 -7.87 18.48
C LEU A 239 -10.29 -7.07 17.31
N ASP A 240 -9.56 -5.99 17.60
CA ASP A 240 -8.86 -5.18 16.60
C ASP A 240 -7.68 -5.94 15.97
N ASP A 241 -7.00 -6.77 16.78
CA ASP A 241 -5.89 -7.62 16.35
C ASP A 241 -6.35 -8.71 15.36
N GLU A 242 -7.46 -9.39 15.64
CA GLU A 242 -8.02 -10.44 14.76
C GLU A 242 -8.51 -9.87 13.41
N GLN A 243 -9.14 -8.70 13.42
CA GLN A 243 -9.52 -8.02 12.18
C GLN A 243 -8.32 -7.49 11.38
N HIS A 244 -7.23 -7.14 12.05
CA HIS A 244 -5.97 -6.78 11.40
C HIS A 244 -5.30 -8.00 10.75
N LYS A 245 -5.26 -9.13 11.46
CA LYS A 245 -4.75 -10.42 10.96
C LYS A 245 -5.55 -10.90 9.74
N LEU A 246 -6.88 -10.82 9.80
CA LEU A 246 -7.80 -11.13 8.71
C LEU A 246 -7.48 -10.31 7.44
N ARG A 247 -7.27 -9.00 7.60
CA ARG A 247 -6.92 -8.10 6.48
C ARG A 247 -5.54 -8.39 5.89
N ARG A 248 -4.58 -8.76 6.74
CA ARG A 248 -3.23 -9.15 6.32
C ARG A 248 -3.26 -10.45 5.50
N MET A 249 -4.04 -11.44 5.95
CA MET A 249 -4.20 -12.73 5.25
C MET A 249 -4.84 -12.53 3.87
N ARG A 250 -5.91 -11.72 3.79
CA ARG A 250 -6.55 -11.40 2.51
C ARG A 250 -5.58 -10.76 1.52
N ARG A 251 -4.77 -9.79 1.95
CA ARG A 251 -3.76 -9.17 1.08
C ARG A 251 -2.71 -10.15 0.56
N ALA A 252 -2.27 -11.10 1.38
CA ALA A 252 -1.33 -12.13 0.95
C ALA A 252 -1.95 -13.05 -0.13
N LEU A 253 -3.25 -13.34 -0.01
CA LEU A 253 -4.01 -14.06 -1.04
C LEU A 253 -4.19 -13.23 -2.31
N ASP A 254 -4.47 -11.92 -2.20
CA ASP A 254 -4.57 -10.99 -3.35
C ASP A 254 -3.27 -10.95 -4.14
N SER A 255 -2.12 -10.92 -3.45
CA SER A 255 -0.80 -10.91 -4.08
C SER A 255 -0.31 -12.30 -4.50
N SER A 256 -1.09 -13.36 -4.25
CA SER A 256 -0.68 -14.76 -4.44
C SER A 256 0.67 -15.09 -3.79
N ASP A 257 0.97 -14.47 -2.63
CA ASP A 257 2.21 -14.69 -1.89
C ASP A 257 2.07 -15.89 -0.96
N VAL A 258 2.35 -17.05 -1.55
CA VAL A 258 2.25 -18.37 -0.93
C VAL A 258 3.12 -18.48 0.32
N GLU A 259 4.35 -17.98 0.25
CA GLU A 259 5.32 -18.12 1.33
C GLU A 259 4.91 -17.25 2.52
N GLN A 260 4.32 -16.07 2.26
CA GLN A 260 3.71 -15.26 3.31
C GLN A 260 2.50 -15.96 3.95
N VAL A 261 1.62 -16.59 3.16
CA VAL A 261 0.48 -17.37 3.68
C VAL A 261 0.95 -18.55 4.55
N LYS A 262 1.96 -19.30 4.09
CA LYS A 262 2.58 -20.39 4.87
C LYS A 262 3.15 -19.89 6.19
N LEU A 263 3.89 -18.78 6.16
CA LEU A 263 4.48 -18.19 7.36
C LEU A 263 3.41 -17.77 8.37
N MET A 264 2.34 -17.14 7.89
CA MET A 264 1.21 -16.69 8.72
C MET A 264 0.45 -17.86 9.38
N VAL A 265 0.29 -18.98 8.68
CA VAL A 265 -0.36 -20.18 9.23
C VAL A 265 0.57 -20.92 10.19
N MET A 266 1.84 -21.14 9.82
CA MET A 266 2.77 -21.97 10.58
C MET A 266 3.40 -21.28 11.79
N VAL A 267 3.67 -19.97 11.70
CA VAL A 267 4.40 -19.21 12.74
C VAL A 267 3.45 -18.37 13.59
N GLU A 268 2.47 -17.69 12.98
CA GLU A 268 1.52 -16.83 13.70
C GLU A 268 0.28 -17.59 14.18
N GLY A 269 0.05 -18.82 13.71
CA GLY A 269 -1.07 -19.68 14.14
C GLY A 269 -2.44 -19.16 13.69
N LEU A 270 -2.51 -18.48 12.54
CA LEU A 270 -3.74 -17.93 12.01
C LEU A 270 -4.60 -19.00 11.35
N ASN A 271 -5.90 -19.03 11.67
CA ASN A 271 -6.86 -19.92 11.04
C ASN A 271 -7.24 -19.40 9.65
N LEU A 272 -7.07 -20.25 8.63
CA LEU A 272 -7.48 -19.96 7.26
C LEU A 272 -9.01 -19.87 7.12
N ASP A 273 -9.73 -20.57 8.00
CA ASP A 273 -11.20 -20.62 8.03
C ASP A 273 -11.81 -19.29 8.45
N ASP A 274 -11.24 -18.63 9.48
CA ASP A 274 -11.67 -17.30 9.92
C ASP A 274 -11.46 -16.26 8.81
N ALA A 275 -10.46 -16.51 7.95
CA ALA A 275 -10.20 -15.68 6.78
C ALA A 275 -11.09 -15.94 5.58
N LEU A 276 -11.82 -17.06 5.58
CA LEU A 276 -12.53 -17.59 4.40
C LEU A 276 -11.57 -17.71 3.20
N ALA A 277 -10.33 -18.12 3.47
CA ALA A 277 -9.25 -18.12 2.48
C ALA A 277 -9.59 -18.97 1.24
N LEU A 278 -10.23 -20.13 1.44
CA LEU A 278 -10.64 -21.00 0.35
C LEU A 278 -11.75 -20.37 -0.51
N HIS A 279 -12.76 -19.74 0.09
CA HIS A 279 -13.80 -19.03 -0.68
C HIS A 279 -13.20 -17.90 -1.51
N TYR A 280 -12.25 -17.17 -0.93
CA TYR A 280 -11.56 -16.07 -1.59
C TYR A 280 -10.69 -16.54 -2.77
N ALA A 281 -9.94 -17.63 -2.58
CA ALA A 281 -9.11 -18.21 -3.65
C ALA A 281 -9.95 -18.72 -4.83
N VAL A 282 -11.12 -19.30 -4.54
CA VAL A 282 -12.07 -19.77 -5.58
C VAL A 282 -12.69 -18.60 -6.34
N GLU A 283 -13.09 -17.53 -5.64
CA GLU A 283 -13.66 -16.32 -6.26
C GLU A 283 -12.66 -15.67 -7.24
N ASN A 284 -11.39 -15.61 -6.85
CA ASN A 284 -10.30 -15.09 -7.68
C ASN A 284 -9.76 -16.10 -8.72
N CYS A 285 -10.27 -17.33 -8.76
CA CYS A 285 -9.84 -18.38 -9.68
C CYS A 285 -8.32 -18.68 -9.67
N SER A 286 -7.66 -18.52 -8.52
CA SER A 286 -6.21 -18.76 -8.40
C SER A 286 -5.92 -20.22 -8.05
N ARG A 287 -5.52 -21.01 -9.06
CA ARG A 287 -5.32 -22.47 -8.90
C ARG A 287 -4.12 -22.80 -8.02
N GLU A 288 -3.05 -22.05 -8.20
CA GLU A 288 -1.77 -22.24 -7.51
C GLU A 288 -1.97 -22.02 -6.00
N VAL A 289 -2.54 -20.87 -5.63
CA VAL A 289 -2.86 -20.52 -4.24
C VAL A 289 -3.84 -21.54 -3.64
N MET A 290 -4.85 -21.97 -4.40
CA MET A 290 -5.82 -22.96 -3.92
C MET A 290 -5.16 -24.30 -3.56
N LYS A 291 -4.27 -24.80 -4.42
CA LYS A 291 -3.55 -26.06 -4.16
C LYS A 291 -2.67 -25.94 -2.92
N GLU A 292 -1.94 -24.84 -2.79
CA GLU A 292 -1.01 -24.66 -1.67
C GLU A 292 -1.75 -24.47 -0.34
N LEU A 293 -2.90 -23.78 -0.34
CA LEU A 293 -3.78 -23.68 0.82
C LEU A 293 -4.32 -25.05 1.25
N LEU A 294 -4.69 -25.90 0.30
CA LEU A 294 -5.17 -27.26 0.56
C LEU A 294 -4.04 -28.21 1.00
N GLU A 295 -2.84 -28.06 0.46
CA GLU A 295 -1.64 -28.81 0.86
C GLU A 295 -1.20 -28.48 2.29
N LEU A 296 -1.48 -27.27 2.78
CA LEU A 296 -1.24 -26.90 4.17
C LEU A 296 -2.14 -27.65 5.17
N GLY A 297 -3.27 -28.20 4.72
CA GLY A 297 -4.19 -29.00 5.54
C GLY A 297 -4.82 -28.24 6.72
N ALA A 298 -4.71 -26.91 6.73
CA ALA A 298 -5.14 -26.04 7.83
C ALA A 298 -6.48 -25.32 7.56
N ALA A 299 -7.17 -25.66 6.46
CA ALA A 299 -8.45 -25.08 6.07
C ALA A 299 -9.50 -26.17 5.82
N ASP A 300 -10.73 -25.95 6.27
CA ASP A 300 -11.84 -26.85 6.01
C ASP A 300 -12.43 -26.62 4.61
N VAL A 301 -12.27 -27.61 3.74
CA VAL A 301 -12.75 -27.60 2.36
C VAL A 301 -14.27 -27.51 2.26
N ASN A 302 -14.99 -27.90 3.32
CA ASN A 302 -16.45 -27.89 3.40
C ASN A 302 -17.00 -26.73 4.23
N LEU A 303 -16.15 -25.76 4.60
CA LEU A 303 -16.56 -24.61 5.39
C LEU A 303 -17.70 -23.86 4.71
N ARG A 304 -18.77 -23.59 5.47
CA ARG A 304 -19.93 -22.83 4.96
C ARG A 304 -19.74 -21.37 5.32
N ALA A 305 -19.76 -20.51 4.30
CA ALA A 305 -19.51 -19.09 4.48
C ALA A 305 -20.60 -18.22 3.86
N GLY A 306 -20.74 -17.02 4.43
CA GLY A 306 -21.68 -16.00 3.98
C GLY A 306 -23.14 -16.28 4.38
N PRO A 307 -24.04 -15.33 4.07
CA PRO A 307 -25.46 -15.40 4.47
C PRO A 307 -26.23 -16.55 3.81
N ALA A 308 -25.73 -17.09 2.70
CA ALA A 308 -26.28 -18.26 2.01
C ALA A 308 -25.65 -19.59 2.48
N GLY A 309 -24.66 -19.55 3.37
CA GLY A 309 -23.94 -20.73 3.85
C GLY A 309 -23.36 -21.60 2.73
N LYS A 310 -22.77 -20.96 1.72
CA LYS A 310 -22.20 -21.63 0.54
C LYS A 310 -20.86 -22.27 0.92
N THR A 311 -20.61 -23.48 0.43
CA THR A 311 -19.27 -24.09 0.49
C THR A 311 -18.38 -23.56 -0.64
N PRO A 312 -17.05 -23.68 -0.58
CA PRO A 312 -16.17 -23.31 -1.68
C PRO A 312 -16.58 -23.96 -3.01
N LEU A 313 -17.10 -25.19 -2.95
CA LEU A 313 -17.60 -25.92 -4.12
C LEU A 313 -18.88 -25.31 -4.71
N HIS A 314 -19.74 -24.69 -3.90
CA HIS A 314 -20.88 -23.91 -4.42
C HIS A 314 -20.41 -22.67 -5.18
N VAL A 315 -19.39 -21.97 -4.65
CA VAL A 315 -18.82 -20.79 -5.31
C VAL A 315 -18.15 -21.19 -6.63
N ALA A 316 -17.40 -22.29 -6.64
CA ALA A 316 -16.78 -22.81 -7.87
C ALA A 316 -17.82 -23.22 -8.94
N ALA A 317 -18.95 -23.80 -8.51
CA ALA A 317 -20.08 -24.12 -9.38
C ALA A 317 -20.77 -22.87 -9.95
N GLU A 318 -20.92 -21.82 -9.13
CA GLU A 318 -21.49 -20.53 -9.56
C GLU A 318 -20.61 -19.82 -10.59
N MET A 319 -19.29 -19.89 -10.41
CA MET A 319 -18.32 -19.36 -11.36
C MET A 319 -18.13 -20.24 -12.61
N VAL A 320 -18.74 -21.43 -12.64
CA VAL A 320 -18.62 -22.41 -13.74
C VAL A 320 -17.15 -22.72 -14.07
N CYS A 321 -16.33 -22.91 -13.03
CA CYS A 321 -14.89 -23.10 -13.16
C CYS A 321 -14.49 -24.57 -12.94
N PRO A 322 -14.30 -25.37 -14.01
CA PRO A 322 -14.00 -26.80 -13.88
C PRO A 322 -12.65 -27.07 -13.20
N ASP A 323 -11.69 -26.15 -13.36
CA ASP A 323 -10.37 -26.28 -12.74
C ASP A 323 -10.47 -26.19 -11.21
N MET A 324 -11.23 -25.23 -10.68
CA MET A 324 -11.47 -25.12 -9.23
C MET A 324 -12.31 -26.29 -8.69
N VAL A 325 -13.32 -26.72 -9.47
CA VAL A 325 -14.14 -27.89 -9.11
C VAL A 325 -13.27 -29.15 -9.00
N SER A 326 -12.38 -29.39 -9.96
CA SER A 326 -11.48 -30.56 -9.92
C SER A 326 -10.55 -30.53 -8.71
N VAL A 327 -9.89 -29.39 -8.45
CA VAL A 327 -8.97 -29.25 -7.30
C VAL A 327 -9.71 -29.44 -5.97
N LEU A 328 -10.91 -28.89 -5.81
CA LEU A 328 -11.72 -29.09 -4.60
C LEU A 328 -12.12 -30.56 -4.41
N LEU A 329 -12.56 -31.23 -5.48
CA LEU A 329 -12.97 -32.64 -5.42
C LEU A 329 -11.78 -33.58 -5.13
N ASP A 330 -10.61 -33.29 -5.70
CA ASP A 330 -9.38 -34.04 -5.45
C ASP A 330 -8.96 -33.99 -3.96
N HIS A 331 -9.33 -32.91 -3.27
CA HIS A 331 -9.09 -32.71 -1.83
C HIS A 331 -10.33 -32.98 -0.96
N ASN A 332 -11.18 -33.93 -1.37
CA ASN A 332 -12.32 -34.44 -0.59
C ASN A 332 -13.43 -33.40 -0.25
N ALA A 333 -13.64 -32.39 -1.11
CA ALA A 333 -14.83 -31.55 -1.02
C ALA A 333 -16.11 -32.40 -1.19
N ASP A 334 -17.12 -32.17 -0.35
CA ASP A 334 -18.41 -32.87 -0.40
C ASP A 334 -19.32 -32.22 -1.48
N PRO A 335 -19.58 -32.91 -2.61
CA PRO A 335 -20.47 -32.44 -3.66
C PRO A 335 -21.96 -32.55 -3.28
N THR A 336 -22.29 -33.20 -2.16
CA THR A 336 -23.65 -33.34 -1.64
C THR A 336 -23.97 -32.32 -0.54
N ALA A 337 -22.99 -31.50 -0.15
CA ALA A 337 -23.19 -30.43 0.80
C ALA A 337 -24.31 -29.49 0.32
N ARG A 338 -25.21 -29.12 1.24
CA ARG A 338 -26.34 -28.23 0.94
C ARG A 338 -26.03 -26.82 1.44
N SER A 339 -26.33 -25.82 0.61
CA SER A 339 -26.33 -24.43 1.06
C SER A 339 -27.35 -24.22 2.20
N LEU A 340 -27.18 -23.15 2.98
CA LEU A 340 -28.10 -22.76 4.05
C LEU A 340 -29.13 -21.70 3.57
N ASP A 341 -29.18 -21.44 2.26
CA ASP A 341 -30.20 -20.56 1.69
C ASP A 341 -31.60 -21.20 1.73
N ALA A 342 -32.62 -20.39 1.42
CA ALA A 342 -34.02 -20.83 1.40
C ALA A 342 -34.32 -21.98 0.41
N SER A 343 -33.42 -22.27 -0.52
CA SER A 343 -33.52 -23.33 -1.52
C SER A 343 -32.70 -24.59 -1.19
N ALA A 344 -31.77 -24.53 -0.23
CA ALA A 344 -30.94 -25.65 0.26
C ALA A 344 -30.42 -26.55 -0.87
N VAL A 345 -29.85 -25.90 -1.89
CA VAL A 345 -29.45 -26.50 -3.17
C VAL A 345 -28.08 -27.14 -3.02
N THR A 346 -27.84 -28.22 -3.75
CA THR A 346 -26.48 -28.80 -3.88
C THR A 346 -25.70 -28.11 -5.00
N PRO A 347 -24.36 -28.14 -5.00
CA PRO A 347 -23.57 -27.60 -6.12
C PRO A 347 -23.99 -28.18 -7.47
N LEU A 348 -24.37 -29.47 -7.50
CA LEU A 348 -24.86 -30.13 -8.70
C LEU A 348 -26.23 -29.62 -9.16
N ASP A 349 -27.16 -29.44 -8.22
CA ASP A 349 -28.50 -28.93 -8.54
C ASP A 349 -28.45 -27.47 -9.02
N PHE A 350 -27.49 -26.69 -8.51
CA PHE A 350 -27.23 -25.33 -8.98
C PHE A 350 -26.81 -25.32 -10.46
N LEU A 351 -25.82 -26.15 -10.84
CA LEU A 351 -25.40 -26.27 -12.24
C LEU A 351 -26.49 -26.81 -13.16
N ARG A 352 -27.34 -27.73 -12.67
CA ARG A 352 -28.51 -28.21 -13.42
C ARG A 352 -29.53 -27.11 -13.66
N GLY A 353 -29.78 -26.28 -12.64
CA GLY A 353 -30.59 -25.06 -12.74
C GLY A 353 -30.07 -24.16 -13.85
N LEU A 354 -28.78 -23.82 -13.81
CA LEU A 354 -28.11 -23.01 -14.84
C LEU A 354 -28.22 -23.63 -16.24
N SER A 355 -28.00 -24.94 -16.37
CA SER A 355 -28.16 -25.64 -17.65
C SER A 355 -29.59 -25.59 -18.19
N SER A 356 -30.60 -25.70 -17.31
CA SER A 356 -32.01 -25.63 -17.69
C SER A 356 -32.43 -24.22 -18.12
N GLU A 357 -31.92 -23.18 -17.44
CA GLU A 357 -32.14 -21.78 -17.82
C GLU A 357 -31.48 -21.45 -19.16
N PHE A 358 -30.29 -21.98 -19.41
CA PHE A 358 -29.57 -21.83 -20.67
C PHE A 358 -30.36 -22.41 -21.86
N HIS A 359 -30.97 -23.59 -21.66
CA HIS A 359 -31.83 -24.25 -22.66
C HIS A 359 -33.18 -23.55 -22.86
N PHE A 360 -33.77 -22.98 -21.81
CA PHE A 360 -35.14 -22.42 -21.86
C PHE A 360 -35.19 -20.97 -22.35
N LYS A 361 -34.25 -20.11 -21.93
CA LYS A 361 -34.27 -18.66 -22.26
C LYS A 361 -33.25 -18.25 -23.33
N GLY A 362 -32.32 -19.13 -23.69
CA GLY A 362 -31.19 -18.81 -24.57
C GLY A 362 -30.19 -17.83 -23.92
N ALA A 363 -28.93 -17.93 -24.33
CA ALA A 363 -27.79 -17.22 -23.71
C ALA A 363 -27.93 -15.68 -23.59
N ARG A 364 -28.86 -15.05 -24.32
CA ARG A 364 -29.03 -13.59 -24.38
C ARG A 364 -29.90 -12.98 -23.27
N ALA A 365 -30.72 -13.76 -22.56
CA ALA A 365 -31.69 -13.21 -21.60
C ALA A 365 -31.29 -13.33 -20.13
N ALA A 366 -30.30 -14.17 -19.78
CA ALA A 366 -29.95 -14.47 -18.39
C ALA A 366 -28.77 -13.63 -17.84
N GLY A 367 -28.22 -12.69 -18.59
CA GLY A 367 -26.96 -12.00 -18.20
C GLY A 367 -25.72 -12.92 -18.21
N LEU A 368 -25.89 -14.19 -18.56
CA LEU A 368 -24.86 -15.25 -18.63
C LEU A 368 -24.05 -15.22 -19.94
N ALA A 369 -23.83 -14.04 -20.54
CA ALA A 369 -23.08 -13.90 -21.80
C ALA A 369 -21.61 -14.38 -21.68
N HIS A 370 -21.14 -14.60 -20.45
CA HIS A 370 -19.77 -14.96 -20.10
C HIS A 370 -19.60 -16.44 -19.68
N VAL A 371 -20.67 -17.26 -19.73
CA VAL A 371 -20.60 -18.68 -19.32
C VAL A 371 -20.34 -19.56 -20.54
N ASP A 372 -19.16 -20.16 -20.60
CA ASP A 372 -18.80 -21.10 -21.66
C ASP A 372 -19.60 -22.40 -21.51
N PRO A 373 -20.41 -22.81 -22.51
CA PRO A 373 -21.24 -24.02 -22.42
C PRO A 373 -20.40 -25.29 -22.27
N ASN A 374 -19.16 -25.28 -22.77
CA ASN A 374 -18.21 -26.37 -22.59
C ASN A 374 -17.75 -26.48 -21.12
N LYS A 375 -17.42 -25.36 -20.46
CA LYS A 375 -17.04 -25.35 -19.04
C LYS A 375 -18.20 -25.75 -18.14
N LEU A 376 -19.42 -25.35 -18.49
CA LEU A 376 -20.65 -25.78 -17.81
C LEU A 376 -20.86 -27.28 -17.91
N ARG A 377 -20.66 -27.84 -19.10
CA ARG A 377 -20.75 -29.29 -19.31
C ARG A 377 -19.67 -30.05 -18.52
N LEU A 378 -18.42 -29.59 -18.57
CA LEU A 378 -17.31 -30.21 -17.84
C LEU A 378 -17.52 -30.17 -16.32
N SER A 379 -17.94 -29.04 -15.75
CA SER A 379 -18.24 -28.93 -14.32
C SER A 379 -19.42 -29.82 -13.89
N LEU A 380 -20.45 -29.95 -14.73
CA LEU A 380 -21.55 -30.91 -14.52
C LEU A 380 -21.06 -32.35 -14.51
N GLU A 381 -20.26 -32.76 -15.50
CA GLU A 381 -19.73 -34.12 -15.60
C GLU A 381 -18.82 -34.45 -14.39
N LEU A 382 -17.96 -33.50 -13.98
CA LEU A 382 -17.09 -33.65 -12.80
C LEU A 382 -17.89 -33.86 -11.53
N LEU A 383 -18.86 -32.99 -11.23
CA LEU A 383 -19.68 -33.11 -10.02
C LEU A 383 -20.59 -34.36 -10.04
N GLN A 384 -21.15 -34.72 -11.20
CA GLN A 384 -21.92 -35.97 -11.33
C GLN A 384 -21.06 -37.19 -11.05
N SER A 385 -19.84 -37.23 -11.60
CA SER A 385 -18.91 -38.33 -11.37
C SER A 385 -18.53 -38.44 -9.90
N ALA A 386 -18.25 -37.32 -9.23
CA ALA A 386 -17.93 -37.29 -7.81
C ALA A 386 -19.09 -37.78 -6.92
N VAL A 387 -20.33 -37.33 -7.19
CA VAL A 387 -21.52 -37.80 -6.45
C VAL A 387 -21.73 -39.31 -6.64
N LEU A 388 -21.54 -39.83 -7.86
CA LEU A 388 -21.66 -41.26 -8.15
C LEU A 388 -20.61 -42.08 -7.41
N VAL A 389 -19.36 -41.61 -7.36
CA VAL A 389 -18.27 -42.28 -6.62
C VAL A 389 -18.60 -42.33 -5.12
N MET A 390 -18.99 -41.20 -4.52
CA MET A 390 -19.35 -41.16 -3.09
C MET A 390 -20.55 -42.02 -2.74
N SER A 391 -21.57 -42.12 -3.62
CA SER A 391 -22.72 -43.00 -3.38
C SER A 391 -22.34 -44.49 -3.44
N ARG A 392 -21.38 -44.87 -4.29
CA ARG A 392 -20.83 -46.22 -4.36
C ARG A 392 -19.97 -46.56 -3.14
N GLU A 393 -19.19 -45.62 -2.65
CA GLU A 393 -18.40 -45.78 -1.42
C GLU A 393 -19.30 -45.90 -0.19
N ALA A 394 -20.36 -45.10 -0.09
CA ALA A 394 -21.37 -45.22 0.96
C ALA A 394 -22.09 -46.59 0.93
N ALA A 395 -22.43 -47.09 -0.26
CA ALA A 395 -23.04 -48.42 -0.42
C ALA A 395 -22.06 -49.56 -0.09
N ALA A 396 -20.76 -49.41 -0.41
CA ALA A 396 -19.72 -50.36 -0.05
C ALA A 396 -19.47 -50.39 1.47
N ALA A 397 -19.46 -49.22 2.12
CA ALA A 397 -19.32 -49.09 3.57
C ALA A 397 -20.48 -49.74 4.34
N ALA A 398 -21.71 -49.64 3.83
CA ALA A 398 -22.88 -50.31 4.39
C ALA A 398 -22.75 -51.85 4.35
N ASN A 399 -22.31 -52.42 3.23
CA ASN A 399 -22.09 -53.87 3.10
C ASN A 399 -20.98 -54.43 4.01
N THR A 400 -19.96 -53.64 4.35
CA THR A 400 -18.91 -54.06 5.29
C THR A 400 -19.38 -54.09 6.76
N ASN A 401 -20.38 -53.29 7.13
CA ASN A 401 -20.91 -53.30 8.49
C ASN A 401 -21.85 -54.49 8.74
N ASP A 402 -22.58 -54.96 7.73
CA ASP A 402 -23.38 -56.18 7.83
C ASP A 402 -22.51 -57.43 8.03
N ASN A 403 -21.29 -57.46 7.48
CA ASN A 403 -20.34 -58.58 7.70
C ASN A 403 -19.60 -58.51 9.05
N LYS A 404 -19.54 -57.37 9.72
CA LYS A 404 -18.93 -57.23 11.08
C LYS A 404 -19.94 -57.43 12.21
N GLY A 405 -21.24 -57.26 11.96
CA GLY A 405 -22.31 -57.54 12.91
C GLY A 405 -22.48 -59.03 13.26
N GLY A 406 -21.94 -59.95 12.46
CA GLY A 406 -22.01 -61.40 12.72
C GLY A 406 -20.87 -61.97 13.57
N ALA A 407 -19.74 -61.27 13.73
CA ALA A 407 -18.53 -61.84 14.36
C ALA A 407 -18.27 -61.37 15.81
N ALA A 408 -18.95 -60.32 16.28
CA ALA A 408 -18.67 -59.70 17.59
C ALA A 408 -19.45 -60.31 18.78
N ALA A 409 -20.29 -61.32 18.57
CA ALA A 409 -21.16 -61.87 19.63
C ALA A 409 -20.61 -63.11 20.36
N ALA A 410 -19.37 -63.57 20.11
CA ALA A 410 -18.93 -64.90 20.57
C ALA A 410 -17.79 -64.96 21.61
N ILE A 411 -17.21 -63.85 22.09
CA ILE A 411 -16.04 -63.95 22.99
C ILE A 411 -16.13 -62.98 24.16
N ALA A 412 -16.99 -63.27 25.13
CA ALA A 412 -16.92 -62.65 26.46
C ALA A 412 -17.59 -63.52 27.54
N HIS A 413 -17.10 -64.74 27.76
CA HIS A 413 -17.25 -65.44 29.05
C HIS A 413 -16.26 -66.62 29.09
N HIS A 414 -15.12 -66.46 29.75
CA HIS A 414 -14.61 -67.44 30.72
C HIS A 414 -13.28 -66.99 31.37
N HIS A 415 -13.29 -67.04 32.71
CA HIS A 415 -12.18 -67.37 33.61
C HIS A 415 -11.14 -66.32 34.06
N SER A 416 -11.52 -65.66 35.15
CA SER A 416 -10.85 -65.57 36.46
C SER A 416 -9.55 -66.34 36.72
N MET A 417 -8.73 -65.72 37.61
CA MET A 417 -7.77 -66.26 38.59
C MET A 417 -6.25 -66.06 38.35
N ASN A 418 -5.75 -65.02 39.04
CA ASN A 418 -4.91 -65.11 40.24
C ASN A 418 -3.35 -65.15 40.11
N VAL A 419 -2.76 -64.46 41.10
CA VAL A 419 -1.43 -64.64 41.74
C VAL A 419 -0.26 -63.71 41.32
N TYR A 420 0.04 -62.78 42.25
CA TYR A 420 1.27 -62.03 42.57
C TYR A 420 2.55 -62.90 42.67
N PRO A 421 3.80 -62.36 42.56
CA PRO A 421 4.46 -61.50 43.58
C PRO A 421 5.27 -60.33 42.95
N ARG A 422 5.74 -59.30 43.67
CA ARG A 422 6.14 -59.14 45.08
C ARG A 422 6.04 -57.67 45.48
#